data_AF-A0A498EN92-F1
#
_entry.id   AF-A0A498EN92-F1
#
_cell.length_a   1.000
_cell.length_b   1.000
_cell.length_c   1.000
_cell.angle_alpha   90.00
_cell.angle_beta   90.00
_cell.angle_gamma   90.00
#
_symmetry.space_group_name_H-M   'P 1'
#
loop_
_entity.id
_entity.type
_entity.pdbx_description
1 polymer ?
#
loop_
_entity_poly.entity_id
_entity_poly.type
_entity_poly.pdbx_seq_one_letter_code
_entity_poly.pdbx_strand_id
1 'polypeptide(L)'
;MRWDAVEPGNIQGVYAIFVKGTDNCLYVGESGNLRSRINGHFNNSKKSDLRGYVQRDENSPVEAKELQYVTEVRIIQMPGSEAIHRRTVERKLTDKLEPVYPK
;
A
#
# COMPACT_ATOMS: atom_id res chain seq x y z
N MET A 1 -16.53 5.09 4.54
CA MET A 1 -16.21 5.89 3.35
C MET A 1 -16.13 4.95 2.16
N ARG A 2 -17.09 5.04 1.23
CA ARG A 2 -17.23 4.16 0.06
C ARG A 2 -16.30 4.68 -1.03
N TRP A 3 -15.41 3.83 -1.55
CA TRP A 3 -14.33 4.16 -2.49
C TRP A 3 -14.80 4.59 -3.90
N ASP A 4 -16.11 4.73 -4.10
CA ASP A 4 -16.72 4.90 -5.42
C ASP A 4 -16.87 6.37 -5.86
N ALA A 5 -16.44 7.34 -5.04
CA ALA A 5 -16.71 8.77 -5.26
C ALA A 5 -15.51 9.62 -5.73
N VAL A 6 -14.39 9.01 -6.14
CA VAL A 6 -13.28 9.74 -6.77
C VAL A 6 -13.25 9.34 -8.25
N GLU A 7 -13.40 10.31 -9.15
CA GLU A 7 -13.39 10.11 -10.61
C GLU A 7 -12.30 9.12 -11.08
N PRO A 8 -12.53 8.37 -12.18
CA PRO A 8 -11.57 7.41 -12.72
C PRO A 8 -10.41 8.13 -13.43
N GLY A 9 -9.66 8.93 -12.69
CA GLY A 9 -8.36 9.48 -13.10
C GLY A 9 -7.23 8.61 -12.56
N ASN A 10 -6.08 8.64 -13.25
CA ASN A 10 -4.82 8.11 -12.73
C ASN A 10 -4.41 8.89 -11.47
N ILE A 11 -4.96 8.53 -10.31
CA ILE A 11 -4.57 9.13 -9.03
C ILE A 11 -3.17 8.63 -8.73
N GLN A 12 -2.22 9.55 -8.76
CA GLN A 12 -0.82 9.32 -8.46
C GLN A 12 -0.51 9.78 -7.04
N GLY A 13 0.44 9.11 -6.39
CA GLY A 13 0.82 9.45 -5.03
C GLY A 13 1.51 8.31 -4.30
N VAL A 14 1.45 8.38 -2.98
CA VAL A 14 2.06 7.42 -2.05
C VAL A 14 0.97 6.85 -1.16
N TYR A 15 1.10 5.58 -0.80
CA TYR A 15 0.16 4.87 0.05
C TYR A 15 0.90 4.05 1.10
N ALA A 16 0.23 3.84 2.23
CA ALA A 16 0.67 2.94 3.28
C ALA A 16 -0.50 2.03 3.68
N ILE A 17 -0.21 0.76 3.90
CA ILE A 17 -1.18 -0.29 4.26
C ILE A 17 -0.94 -0.67 5.71
N PHE A 18 -1.97 -0.56 6.55
CA PHE A 18 -1.90 -0.84 7.98
C PHE A 18 -2.86 -1.96 8.36
N VAL A 19 -2.60 -2.66 9.47
CA VAL A 19 -3.61 -3.52 10.11
C VAL A 19 -4.66 -2.62 10.77
N LYS A 20 -5.95 -2.84 10.45
CA LYS A 20 -7.07 -2.03 10.96
C LYS A 20 -7.07 -1.98 12.48
N GLY A 21 -7.31 -0.79 13.01
CA GLY A 21 -7.38 -0.58 14.46
C GLY A 21 -6.02 -0.62 15.17
N THR A 22 -4.91 -0.62 14.42
CA THR A 22 -3.54 -0.59 14.96
C THR A 22 -2.70 0.42 14.19
N ASP A 23 -1.49 0.70 14.70
CA ASP A 23 -0.46 1.45 13.98
C ASP A 23 0.54 0.55 13.24
N ASN A 24 0.26 -0.75 13.14
CA ASN A 24 1.15 -1.71 12.46
C ASN A 24 1.13 -1.49 10.95
N CYS A 25 2.16 -0.81 10.44
CA CYS A 25 2.36 -0.61 9.01
C CYS A 25 2.91 -1.88 8.37
N LEU A 26 2.21 -2.41 7.37
CA LEU A 26 2.64 -3.59 6.62
C LEU A 26 3.51 -3.23 5.42
N TYR A 27 3.16 -2.15 4.72
CA TYR A 27 3.78 -1.81 3.45
C TYR A 27 3.62 -0.33 3.12
N VAL A 28 4.64 0.26 2.50
CA VAL A 28 4.61 1.61 1.92
C VAL A 28 4.99 1.51 0.44
N GLY A 29 4.27 2.21 -0.42
CA GLY A 29 4.59 2.25 -1.85
C GLY A 29 4.11 3.52 -2.54
N GLU A 30 4.62 3.74 -3.75
CA GLU A 30 4.19 4.82 -4.63
C GLU A 30 3.65 4.30 -5.96
N SER A 31 2.83 5.10 -6.62
CA SER A 31 2.40 4.80 -7.99
C SER A 31 1.93 6.04 -8.75
N GLY A 32 2.05 5.98 -10.08
CA GLY A 32 1.31 6.83 -11.01
C GLY A 32 -0.18 6.46 -11.14
N ASN A 33 -0.56 5.25 -10.69
CA ASN A 33 -1.94 4.78 -10.66
C ASN A 33 -2.19 3.97 -9.38
N LEU A 34 -2.54 4.68 -8.32
CA LEU A 34 -2.75 4.15 -6.97
C LEU A 34 -3.79 3.04 -6.95
N ARG A 35 -4.93 3.22 -7.63
CA ARG A 35 -6.02 2.22 -7.65
C ARG A 35 -5.53 0.88 -8.17
N SER A 36 -4.87 0.87 -9.33
CA SER A 36 -4.35 -0.35 -9.94
C SER A 36 -3.28 -1.00 -9.04
N ARG A 37 -2.35 -0.21 -8.52
CA ARG A 37 -1.25 -0.73 -7.69
C ARG A 37 -1.75 -1.31 -6.35
N ILE A 38 -2.64 -0.60 -5.66
CA ILE A 38 -3.24 -1.05 -4.39
C ILE A 38 -4.08 -2.30 -4.62
N ASN A 39 -4.91 -2.33 -5.68
CA ASN A 39 -5.69 -3.53 -6.02
C ASN A 39 -4.78 -4.73 -6.34
N GLY A 40 -3.63 -4.50 -6.97
CA GLY A 40 -2.64 -5.55 -7.22
C GLY A 40 -2.17 -6.23 -5.94
N HIS A 41 -2.00 -5.47 -4.85
CA HIS A 41 -1.58 -6.02 -3.56
C HIS A 41 -2.56 -6.98 -2.91
N PHE A 42 -3.86 -6.83 -3.16
CA PHE A 42 -4.89 -7.70 -2.59
C PHE A 42 -5.27 -8.87 -3.49
N ASN A 43 -5.21 -8.68 -4.81
CA ASN A 43 -5.72 -9.66 -5.77
C ASN A 43 -4.63 -10.57 -6.35
N ASN A 44 -3.40 -10.08 -6.47
CA ASN A 44 -2.31 -10.85 -7.08
C ASN A 44 -1.43 -11.51 -6.01
N SER A 45 -0.78 -12.61 -6.39
CA SER A 45 0.24 -13.30 -5.57
C SER A 45 1.64 -13.15 -6.17
N LYS A 46 1.91 -12.07 -6.92
CA LYS A 46 3.24 -11.84 -7.48
C LYS A 46 4.25 -11.57 -6.36
N LYS A 47 5.53 -11.90 -6.60
CA LYS A 47 6.58 -11.72 -5.60
C LYS A 47 6.72 -10.29 -5.09
N SER A 48 6.36 -9.29 -5.91
CA SER A 48 6.43 -7.86 -5.61
C SER A 48 5.15 -7.27 -5.01
N ASP A 49 4.14 -8.10 -4.72
CA ASP A 49 2.87 -7.67 -4.15
C ASP A 49 2.77 -8.07 -2.68
N LEU A 50 2.15 -7.22 -1.83
CA LEU A 50 1.99 -7.43 -0.39
C LEU A 50 1.43 -8.81 -0.04
N ARG A 51 0.35 -9.24 -0.72
CA ARG A 51 -0.18 -10.60 -0.52
C ARG A 51 0.87 -11.69 -0.78
N GLY A 52 1.75 -11.50 -1.75
CA GLY A 52 2.87 -12.40 -1.99
C GLY A 52 3.91 -12.41 -0.85
N TYR A 53 4.19 -11.27 -0.22
CA TYR A 53 5.06 -11.22 0.98
C TYR A 53 4.42 -11.95 2.16
N VAL A 54 3.16 -11.61 2.46
CA VAL A 54 2.37 -12.22 3.55
C VAL A 54 2.24 -13.73 3.39
N GLN A 55 2.03 -14.24 2.16
CA GLN A 55 1.93 -15.69 1.91
C GLN A 55 3.21 -16.47 2.22
N ARG A 56 4.38 -15.83 2.21
CA ARG A 56 5.68 -16.47 2.43
C ARG A 56 6.22 -16.27 3.83
N ASP A 57 5.58 -15.41 4.63
CA ASP A 57 6.01 -15.08 5.97
C ASP A 57 5.17 -15.85 6.99
N GLU A 58 5.79 -16.86 7.60
CA GLU A 58 5.17 -17.69 8.64
C GLU A 58 4.83 -16.90 9.92
N ASN A 59 5.47 -15.74 10.13
CA ASN A 59 5.25 -14.87 11.29
C ASN A 59 4.45 -13.61 10.94
N SER A 60 3.74 -13.62 9.81
CA SER A 60 2.98 -12.46 9.38
C SER A 60 1.91 -12.09 10.42
N PRO A 61 1.72 -10.79 10.75
CA PRO A 61 0.66 -10.36 11.66
C PRO A 61 -0.75 -10.54 11.05
N VAL A 62 -0.86 -10.89 9.77
CA VAL A 62 -2.12 -11.05 9.06
C VAL A 62 -2.07 -12.24 8.11
N GLU A 63 -3.23 -12.86 7.85
CA GLU A 63 -3.32 -13.90 6.84
C GLU A 63 -3.54 -13.33 5.43
N ALA A 64 -2.89 -13.92 4.43
CA ALA A 64 -3.00 -13.49 3.03
C ALA A 64 -4.44 -13.52 2.46
N LYS A 65 -5.29 -14.42 2.96
CA LYS A 65 -6.70 -14.53 2.56
C LYS A 65 -7.58 -13.45 3.19
N GLU A 66 -7.14 -12.90 4.32
CA GLU A 66 -7.88 -11.92 5.11
C GLU A 66 -7.42 -10.48 4.88
N LEU A 67 -6.26 -10.31 4.21
CA LEU A 67 -5.58 -9.03 4.01
C LEU A 67 -6.52 -7.87 3.64
N GLN A 68 -7.42 -8.05 2.67
CA GLN A 68 -8.34 -6.99 2.23
C GLN A 68 -9.39 -6.58 3.29
N TYR A 69 -9.70 -7.48 4.24
CA TYR A 69 -10.70 -7.26 5.27
C TYR A 69 -10.10 -6.69 6.55
N VAL A 70 -8.85 -7.04 6.85
CA VAL A 70 -8.16 -6.66 8.09
C VAL A 70 -7.19 -5.49 7.92
N THR A 71 -7.06 -4.92 6.72
CA THR A 71 -6.16 -3.78 6.48
C THR A 71 -6.88 -2.49 6.05
N GLU A 72 -6.30 -1.36 6.38
CA GLU A 72 -6.69 -0.05 5.89
C GLU A 72 -5.58 0.58 5.07
N VAL A 73 -5.97 1.39 4.07
CA VAL A 73 -5.02 2.08 3.19
C VAL A 73 -5.11 3.58 3.45
N ARG A 74 -3.98 4.19 3.80
CA ARG A 74 -3.83 5.64 3.96
C ARG A 74 -3.08 6.18 2.75
N ILE A 75 -3.58 7.25 2.13
CA ILE A 75 -3.07 7.78 0.86
C ILE A 75 -2.67 9.24 1.01
N ILE A 76 -1.52 9.59 0.42
CA ILE A 76 -1.15 10.97 0.09
C ILE A 76 -1.26 11.12 -1.43
N GLN A 77 -2.30 11.82 -1.88
CA GLN A 77 -2.47 12.12 -3.30
C GLN A 77 -1.45 13.19 -3.72
N MET A 78 -0.79 12.97 -4.85
CA MET A 78 0.24 13.87 -5.40
C MET A 78 -0.01 14.10 -6.90
N PRO A 79 -1.14 14.73 -7.29
CA PRO A 79 -1.47 14.97 -8.70
C PRO A 79 -0.39 15.84 -9.37
N GLY A 80 -0.06 15.51 -10.62
CA GLY A 80 0.99 16.16 -11.40
C GLY A 80 2.42 15.84 -10.95
N SER A 81 2.63 15.02 -9.91
CA SER A 81 3.97 14.77 -9.39
C SER A 81 4.84 13.95 -10.35
N GLU A 82 6.13 14.25 -10.37
CA GLU A 82 7.12 13.38 -10.96
C GLU A 82 7.38 12.16 -10.08
N ALA A 83 7.81 11.05 -10.70
CA ALA A 83 8.14 9.82 -9.99
C ALA A 83 9.26 10.01 -8.95
N ILE A 84 10.18 10.95 -9.15
CA ILE A 84 11.23 11.25 -8.17
C ILE A 84 10.65 11.81 -6.87
N HIS A 85 9.68 12.73 -6.95
CA HIS A 85 9.05 13.32 -5.76
C HIS A 85 8.27 12.27 -4.95
N ARG A 86 7.53 11.38 -5.63
CA ARG A 86 6.81 10.30 -4.93
C ARG A 86 7.77 9.31 -4.26
N ARG A 87 8.86 8.93 -4.93
CA ARG A 87 9.90 8.08 -4.33
C ARG A 87 10.57 8.72 -3.11
N THR A 88 10.77 10.04 -3.13
CA THR A 88 11.28 10.74 -1.95
C THR A 88 10.30 10.68 -0.78
N VAL A 89 9.00 10.87 -1.03
CA VAL A 89 7.96 10.78 0.02
C VAL A 89 7.80 9.34 0.52
N GLU A 90 7.76 8.36 -0.37
CA GLU A 90 7.77 6.93 -0.04
C GLU A 90 8.92 6.60 0.91
N ARG A 91 10.16 6.96 0.55
CA ARG A 91 11.34 6.68 1.39
C ARG A 91 11.19 7.27 2.80
N LYS A 92 10.81 8.54 2.89
CA LYS A 92 10.60 9.20 4.19
C LYS A 92 9.51 8.52 5.03
N LEU A 93 8.46 8.00 4.40
CA LEU A 93 7.42 7.26 5.09
C LEU A 93 7.89 5.86 5.50
N THR A 94 8.67 5.16 4.67
CA THR A 94 9.28 3.88 5.02
C THR A 94 10.18 4.03 6.24
N ASP A 95 11.04 5.06 6.27
CA ASP A 95 11.95 5.31 7.40
C ASP A 95 11.19 5.65 8.70
N LYS A 96 10.02 6.29 8.59
CA LYS A 96 9.22 6.73 9.74
C LYS A 96 8.27 5.65 10.27
N LEU A 97 7.69 4.86 9.37
CA LEU A 97 6.64 3.90 9.69
C LEU A 97 7.18 2.49 9.92
N GLU A 98 8.43 2.23 9.53
CA GLU A 98 9.13 0.95 9.70
C GLU A 98 8.24 -0.24 9.29
N PRO A 99 7.78 -0.30 8.02
CA PRO A 99 6.82 -1.30 7.59
C PRO A 99 7.38 -2.72 7.72
N VAL A 100 6.53 -3.67 8.08
CA VAL A 100 6.90 -5.10 8.19
C VAL A 100 7.54 -5.61 6.89
N TYR A 101 7.03 -5.17 5.74
CA TYR A 101 7.55 -5.52 4.42
C TYR A 101 8.06 -4.27 3.69
N PRO A 102 9.32 -3.85 3.92
CA PRO A 102 9.92 -2.78 3.15
C PRO A 102 10.09 -3.20 1.69
N LYS A 103 9.98 -2.23 0.79
CA LYS A 103 10.10 -2.41 -0.66
C LYS A 103 11.55 -2.57 -1.11
#